data_AF-C3N8D3-F1
#
_entry.id   AF-C3N8D3-F1
#
_cell.length_a   1.000
_cell.length_b   1.000
_cell.length_c   1.000
_cell.angle_alpha   90.00
_cell.angle_beta   90.00
_cell.angle_gamma   90.00
#
_symmetry.space_group_name_H-M   'P 1'
#
loop_
_entity.id
_entity.type
_entity.pdbx_description
1 polymer ?
#
loop_
_entity_poly.entity_id
_entity_poly.type
_entity_poly.pdbx_seq_one_letter_code
_entity_poly.pdbx_strand_id
1 'polypeptide(L)'
;MEEELTGTARKIYLYLLRQKRPVGIRKIQKDLNLSSPSVVSYHIKKLIEDGLVKEVDEGYIVTKVILEDYIRFRSALVPRSIFLTSFLVSSLVILIYLIISHPFSADIFSLVVVFIITIISVYDVTRKYKKLKSL
;
A
#
# COMPACT_ATOMS: atom_id res chain seq x y z
N MET A 1 -14.80 1.82 -3.26
CA MET A 1 -14.16 0.56 -3.69
C MET A 1 -12.76 0.92 -4.10
N GLU A 2 -11.76 0.42 -3.37
CA GLU A 2 -10.35 0.55 -3.75
C GLU A 2 -10.19 -0.22 -5.07
N GLU A 3 -10.18 0.48 -6.21
CA GLU A 3 -9.80 -0.14 -7.47
C GLU A 3 -8.31 -0.48 -7.37
N GLU A 4 -8.04 -1.75 -7.08
CA GLU A 4 -6.73 -2.34 -7.22
C GLU A 4 -6.15 -1.96 -8.58
N LEU A 5 -5.07 -1.18 -8.59
CA LEU A 5 -4.26 -0.87 -9.75
C LEU A 5 -3.80 -2.21 -10.38
N THR A 6 -4.57 -2.74 -11.32
CA THR A 6 -4.32 -4.02 -11.98
C THR A 6 -3.71 -3.81 -13.35
N GLY A 7 -2.80 -4.71 -13.75
CA GLY A 7 -2.21 -4.71 -15.09
C GLY A 7 -1.30 -3.52 -15.42
N THR A 8 -1.57 -2.87 -16.55
CA THR A 8 -0.69 -1.87 -17.19
C THR A 8 -0.58 -0.55 -16.42
N ALA A 9 -1.66 -0.09 -15.77
CA ALA A 9 -1.65 1.15 -14.98
C ALA A 9 -0.63 1.07 -13.83
N ARG A 10 -0.58 -0.06 -13.11
CA ARG A 10 0.41 -0.30 -12.05
C ARG A 10 1.84 -0.31 -12.58
N LYS A 11 2.07 -0.90 -13.76
CA LYS A 11 3.40 -0.92 -14.40
C LYS A 11 3.87 0.51 -14.72
N ILE A 12 2.98 1.33 -15.28
CA ILE A 12 3.26 2.75 -15.58
C ILE A 12 3.55 3.53 -14.30
N TYR A 13 2.71 3.38 -13.28
CA TYR A 13 2.88 4.06 -11.99
C TYR A 13 4.21 3.69 -11.31
N LEU A 14 4.55 2.39 -11.22
CA LEU A 14 5.82 1.94 -10.64
C LEU A 14 7.04 2.38 -11.46
N TYR A 15 6.89 2.45 -12.79
CA TYR A 15 7.92 2.98 -13.66
C TYR A 15 8.17 4.46 -13.35
N LEU A 16 7.12 5.30 -13.34
CA LEU A 16 7.24 6.73 -13.02
C LEU A 16 7.83 6.97 -11.63
N LEU A 17 7.48 6.14 -10.65
CA LEU A 17 8.00 6.23 -9.28
C LEU A 17 9.53 6.03 -9.21
N ARG A 18 10.12 5.27 -10.13
CA ARG A 18 11.57 5.02 -10.18
C ARG A 18 12.34 6.14 -10.88
N GLN A 19 11.65 7.07 -11.53
CA GLN A 19 12.26 8.11 -12.34
C GLN A 19 12.47 9.37 -11.50
N LYS A 20 13.66 9.97 -11.61
CA LYS A 20 14.00 11.23 -10.91
C LYS A 20 13.52 12.48 -11.67
N ARG A 21 13.06 12.31 -12.91
CA ARG A 21 12.63 13.39 -13.80
C ARG A 21 11.26 13.06 -14.40
N PRO A 22 10.49 14.08 -14.80
CA PRO A 22 9.26 13.87 -15.55
C PRO A 22 9.50 13.00 -16.78
N VAL A 23 8.53 12.13 -17.09
CA VAL A 23 8.63 11.25 -18.25
C VAL A 23 7.43 11.40 -19.16
N GLY A 24 7.69 11.64 -20.45
CA GLY A 24 6.66 11.73 -21.47
C GLY A 24 6.15 10.38 -21.97
N ILE A 25 4.95 10.40 -22.58
CA ILE A 25 4.18 9.24 -23.05
C ILE A 25 5.02 8.27 -23.90
N ARG A 26 5.76 8.79 -24.88
CA ARG A 26 6.57 7.97 -25.81
C ARG A 26 7.68 7.20 -25.11
N LYS A 27 8.30 7.81 -24.09
CA LYS A 27 9.37 7.15 -23.32
C LYS A 27 8.79 6.07 -22.43
N ILE A 28 7.64 6.32 -21.78
CA ILE A 28 6.91 5.30 -21.01
C ILE A 28 6.52 4.12 -21.92
N GLN A 29 5.97 4.40 -23.11
CA GLN A 29 5.55 3.37 -24.07
C GLN A 29 6.72 2.48 -24.50
N LYS A 30 7.86 3.08 -24.86
CA LYS A 30 9.06 2.37 -25.29
C LYS A 30 9.67 1.54 -24.16
N ASP A 31 9.85 2.15 -22.98
CA ASP A 31 10.54 1.48 -21.87
C ASP A 31 9.71 0.34 -21.27
N LEU A 32 8.38 0.39 -21.39
CA LEU A 32 7.48 -0.66 -20.93
C LEU A 32 7.01 -1.61 -22.05
N ASN A 33 7.52 -1.46 -23.28
CA ASN A 33 7.10 -2.22 -24.46
C ASN A 33 5.57 -2.31 -24.60
N LEU A 34 4.90 -1.17 -24.43
CA LEU A 34 3.44 -1.09 -24.56
C LEU A 34 3.04 -0.98 -26.03
N SER A 35 1.88 -1.56 -26.34
CA SER A 35 1.39 -1.72 -27.71
C SER A 35 1.21 -0.40 -28.46
N SER A 36 0.84 0.69 -27.77
CA SER A 36 0.73 2.02 -28.39
C SER A 36 0.86 3.16 -27.38
N PRO A 37 1.22 4.39 -27.84
CA PRO A 37 1.18 5.59 -27.01
C PRO A 37 -0.22 5.86 -26.44
N SER A 38 -1.27 5.53 -27.19
CA SER A 38 -2.67 5.72 -26.76
C SER A 38 -3.02 4.86 -25.54
N VAL A 39 -2.46 3.65 -25.43
CA VAL A 39 -2.63 2.79 -24.24
C VAL A 39 -1.99 3.45 -23.01
N VAL A 40 -0.83 4.09 -23.19
CA VAL A 40 -0.19 4.85 -22.11
C VAL A 40 -1.06 6.04 -21.70
N SER A 41 -1.54 6.83 -22.66
CA SER A 41 -2.41 7.98 -22.38
C SER A 41 -3.67 7.58 -21.62
N TYR A 42 -4.31 6.47 -22.01
CA TYR A 42 -5.49 5.95 -21.35
C TYR A 42 -5.23 5.66 -19.86
N HIS A 43 -4.15 4.95 -19.55
CA HIS A 43 -3.81 4.62 -18.18
C HIS A 43 -3.26 5.80 -17.38
N ILE A 44 -2.50 6.71 -17.99
CA ILE A 44 -2.05 7.96 -17.35
C ILE A 44 -3.26 8.82 -16.96
N LYS A 45 -4.26 8.94 -17.84
CA LYS A 45 -5.49 9.68 -17.54
C LYS A 45 -6.18 9.11 -16.31
N LYS A 46 -6.35 7.78 -16.24
CA LYS A 46 -6.90 7.12 -15.05
C LYS A 46 -6.07 7.40 -13.79
N LEU A 47 -4.74 7.30 -13.89
CA LEU A 47 -3.83 7.63 -12.77
C LEU A 47 -3.89 9.11 -12.33
N ILE A 48 -4.24 10.02 -13.23
CA ILE A 48 -4.47 11.45 -12.91
C ILE A 48 -5.83 11.61 -12.22
N GLU A 49 -6.88 10.97 -12.73
CA GLU A 49 -8.22 10.94 -12.11
C GLU A 49 -8.16 10.38 -10.68
N ASP A 50 -7.32 9.37 -10.44
CA ASP A 50 -7.06 8.80 -9.11
C ASP A 50 -6.12 9.65 -8.23
N GLY A 51 -5.61 10.78 -8.74
CA GLY A 51 -4.70 11.69 -8.04
C GLY A 51 -3.29 11.12 -7.79
N LEU A 52 -2.92 10.03 -8.48
CA LEU A 52 -1.64 9.33 -8.29
C LEU A 52 -0.52 9.93 -9.11
N VAL A 53 -0.85 10.50 -10.27
CA VAL A 53 0.09 11.13 -11.20
C VAL A 53 -0.40 12.54 -11.52
N LYS A 54 0.53 13.45 -11.82
CA LYS A 54 0.21 14.77 -12.40
C LYS A 54 1.06 15.04 -13.63
N GLU A 55 0.51 15.84 -14.51
CA GLU A 55 1.21 16.42 -15.66
C GLU A 55 2.00 17.65 -15.22
N VAL A 56 3.20 17.78 -15.77
CA VAL A 56 4.10 18.94 -15.66
C VAL A 56 4.67 19.23 -17.05
N ASP A 57 5.30 20.39 -17.24
CA ASP A 57 5.76 20.87 -18.55
C ASP A 57 6.62 19.84 -19.33
N GLU A 58 7.40 19.01 -18.63
CA GLU A 58 8.29 18.02 -19.25
C GLU A 58 7.73 16.57 -19.28
N GLY A 59 6.50 16.34 -18.82
CA GLY A 59 5.85 15.02 -18.83
C GLY A 59 5.08 14.71 -17.56
N TYR A 60 5.13 13.47 -17.10
CA TYR A 60 4.33 13.02 -15.95
C TYR A 60 5.21 12.66 -14.75
N ILE A 61 4.75 13.03 -13.55
CA ILE A 61 5.37 12.68 -12.27
C ILE A 61 4.35 12.13 -11.28
N VAL A 62 4.80 11.29 -10.35
CA VAL A 62 3.96 10.75 -9.28
C VAL A 62 3.67 11.82 -8.24
N THR A 63 2.39 12.07 -7.96
CA THR A 63 1.92 13.04 -6.97
C THR A 63 1.75 12.42 -5.59
N LYS A 64 1.16 11.22 -5.55
CA LYS A 64 0.86 10.50 -4.32
C LYS A 64 1.57 9.15 -4.34
N VAL A 65 2.52 8.98 -3.43
CA VAL A 65 3.23 7.72 -3.29
C VAL A 65 2.37 6.78 -2.44
N ILE A 66 1.68 5.82 -3.07
CA ILE A 66 1.04 4.67 -2.38
C ILE A 66 2.12 3.68 -1.85
N LEU A 67 3.18 4.19 -1.22
CA LEU A 67 4.06 3.41 -0.33
C LEU A 67 3.57 3.55 1.13
N GLU A 68 2.31 3.92 1.35
CA GLU A 68 1.81 4.17 2.71
C GLU A 68 1.87 2.94 3.62
N ASP A 69 1.93 1.75 3.01
CA ASP A 69 2.03 0.48 3.71
C ASP A 69 3.39 -0.20 3.57
N TYR A 70 4.45 0.43 3.07
CA TYR A 70 5.79 -0.19 3.00
C TYR A 70 6.83 0.63 3.78
N ILE A 71 7.34 0.05 4.87
CA ILE A 71 8.46 0.61 5.63
C ILE A 71 9.75 0.15 4.97
N ARG A 72 10.64 1.08 4.63
CA ARG A 72 11.92 0.79 3.98
C ARG A 72 12.90 0.29 5.04
N PHE A 73 13.12 -1.03 5.13
CA PHE A 73 14.10 -1.61 6.05
C PHE A 73 15.35 -2.05 5.28
N ARG A 74 16.40 -1.21 5.34
CA ARG A 74 17.80 -1.37 4.87
C ARG A 74 18.05 -1.77 3.40
N SER A 75 17.22 -2.61 2.78
CA SER A 75 17.30 -3.07 1.38
C SER A 75 15.96 -3.65 0.87
N ALA A 76 15.02 -4.01 1.76
CA ALA A 76 13.73 -4.59 1.41
C ALA A 76 12.56 -3.61 1.66
N LEU A 77 11.58 -3.60 0.74
CA LEU A 77 10.27 -2.98 0.95
C LEU A 77 9.42 -3.94 1.77
N VAL A 78 9.28 -3.67 3.07
CA VAL A 78 8.54 -4.53 3.99
C VAL A 78 7.15 -3.93 4.21
N PRO A 79 6.07 -4.63 3.80
CA PRO A 79 4.73 -4.22 4.18
C PRO A 79 4.65 -3.99 5.70
N ARG A 80 4.17 -2.83 6.15
CA ARG A 80 3.92 -2.49 7.56
C ARG A 80 3.07 -3.55 8.26
N SER A 81 2.21 -4.25 7.49
CA SER A 81 1.40 -5.37 7.96
C SER A 81 2.22 -6.57 8.44
N ILE A 82 3.48 -6.75 8.03
CA ILE A 82 4.29 -7.92 8.42
C ILE A 82 4.50 -7.99 9.93
N PHE A 83 4.68 -6.85 10.61
CA PHE A 83 4.84 -6.83 12.05
C PHE A 83 3.56 -7.28 12.76
N LEU A 84 2.41 -6.75 12.33
CA LEU A 84 1.10 -7.13 12.87
C LEU A 84 0.80 -8.61 12.56
N THR A 85 1.08 -9.07 11.35
CA THR A 85 0.87 -10.47 10.95
C THR A 85 1.74 -11.42 11.79
N SER A 86 3.01 -11.10 12.01
CA SER A 86 3.90 -11.90 12.86
C SER A 86 3.42 -11.95 14.32
N PHE A 87 2.98 -10.80 14.85
CA PHE A 87 2.39 -10.72 16.18
C PHE A 87 1.08 -11.54 16.30
N LEU A 88 0.21 -11.47 15.30
CA LEU A 88 -1.04 -12.25 15.28
C LEU A 88 -0.78 -13.75 15.18
N VAL A 89 0.13 -14.18 14.31
CA VAL A 89 0.49 -15.60 14.16
C VAL A 89 1.09 -16.14 15.45
N SER A 90 2.02 -15.43 16.08
CA SER A 90 2.58 -15.85 17.37
C SER A 90 1.54 -15.86 18.48
N SER A 91 0.67 -14.85 18.55
CA SER A 91 -0.44 -14.80 19.52
C SER A 91 -1.44 -15.94 19.32
N LEU A 92 -1.73 -16.33 18.08
CA LEU A 92 -2.61 -17.46 17.77
C LEU A 92 -2.05 -18.77 18.31
N VAL A 93 -0.75 -19.02 18.11
CA VAL A 93 -0.09 -20.25 18.61
C VAL A 93 -0.13 -20.30 20.15
N ILE A 94 0.15 -19.17 20.81
CA ILE A 94 0.08 -19.06 22.27
C ILE A 94 -1.36 -19.28 22.76
N LEU A 95 -2.35 -18.69 22.09
CA LEU A 95 -3.76 -18.84 22.44
C LEU A 95 -4.22 -20.29 22.33
N ILE A 96 -3.85 -21.01 21.25
CA ILE A 96 -4.18 -22.43 21.09
C ILE A 96 -3.60 -23.25 22.25
N TYR A 97 -2.35 -23.00 22.63
CA TYR A 97 -1.71 -23.66 23.76
C TYR A 97 -2.43 -23.36 25.10
N LEU A 98 -2.81 -22.10 25.33
CA LEU A 98 -3.51 -21.69 26.55
C LEU A 98 -4.93 -22.24 26.64
N ILE A 99 -5.67 -22.34 25.53
CA ILE A 99 -7.01 -22.94 25.50
C ILE A 99 -6.97 -24.39 25.99
N ILE A 100 -5.95 -25.14 25.55
CA ILE A 100 -5.79 -26.55 25.91
C ILE A 100 -5.32 -26.71 27.37
N SER A 101 -4.42 -25.84 27.81
CA SER A 101 -3.72 -26.04 29.10
C SER A 101 -4.37 -25.29 30.27
N HIS A 102 -4.88 -24.07 30.02
CA HIS A 102 -5.33 -23.13 31.05
C HIS A 102 -6.44 -22.20 30.51
N PRO A 103 -7.70 -22.66 30.43
CA PRO A 103 -8.80 -21.93 29.77
C PRO A 103 -9.03 -20.51 30.31
N PHE A 104 -8.98 -20.33 31.64
CA PHE A 104 -9.16 -19.01 32.27
C PHE A 104 -8.08 -18.00 31.87
N SER A 105 -6.84 -18.46 31.68
CA SER A 105 -5.75 -17.59 31.22
C SER A 105 -5.85 -17.26 29.72
N ALA A 106 -6.46 -18.16 28.93
CA ALA A 106 -6.71 -17.93 27.52
C ALA A 106 -7.72 -16.78 27.31
N ASP A 107 -8.77 -16.71 28.13
CA ASP A 107 -9.76 -15.62 28.07
C ASP A 107 -9.10 -14.26 28.31
N ILE A 108 -8.31 -14.13 29.37
CA ILE A 108 -7.59 -12.90 29.71
C ILE A 108 -6.59 -12.53 28.60
N PHE A 109 -5.83 -13.50 28.10
CA PHE A 109 -4.87 -13.29 27.01
C PHE A 109 -5.56 -12.81 25.73
N SER A 110 -6.70 -13.43 25.37
CA SER A 110 -7.47 -13.05 24.19
C SER A 110 -8.00 -11.62 24.27
N LEU A 111 -8.49 -11.19 25.44
CA LEU A 111 -8.96 -9.83 25.67
C LEU A 111 -7.84 -8.80 25.48
N VAL A 112 -6.65 -9.07 26.02
CA VAL A 112 -5.49 -8.20 25.86
C VAL A 112 -5.07 -8.09 24.39
N VAL A 113 -5.01 -9.22 23.68
CA VAL A 113 -4.65 -9.24 22.25
C VAL A 113 -5.67 -8.47 21.41
N VAL A 114 -6.97 -8.70 21.62
CA VAL A 114 -8.04 -7.97 20.92
C VAL A 114 -7.96 -6.47 21.20
N PHE A 115 -7.76 -6.07 22.45
CA PHE A 115 -7.63 -4.67 22.82
C PHE A 115 -6.48 -3.97 22.08
N ILE A 116 -5.31 -4.61 22.02
CA ILE A 116 -4.14 -4.09 21.29
C ILE A 116 -4.46 -3.95 19.79
N ILE A 117 -5.08 -4.96 19.18
CA ILE A 117 -5.46 -4.95 17.76
C ILE A 117 -6.45 -3.82 17.48
N THR A 118 -7.45 -3.63 18.34
CA THR A 118 -8.44 -2.57 18.21
C THR A 118 -7.78 -1.19 18.24
N ILE A 119 -6.84 -0.93 19.16
CA ILE A 119 -6.12 0.34 19.22
C ILE A 119 -5.33 0.59 17.93
N ILE A 120 -4.58 -0.42 17.47
CA ILE A 120 -3.77 -0.32 16.25
C ILE A 120 -4.67 -0.04 15.04
N SER A 121 -5.79 -0.76 14.94
CA SER A 121 -6.76 -0.60 13.84
C SER A 121 -7.39 0.79 13.84
N VAL A 122 -7.82 1.29 15.01
CA VAL A 122 -8.38 2.65 15.14
C VAL A 122 -7.34 3.70 14.77
N TYR A 123 -6.09 3.54 15.20
CA TYR A 123 -5.01 4.44 14.81
C TYR A 123 -4.78 4.45 13.28
N ASP A 124 -4.77 3.28 12.65
CA ASP A 124 -4.56 3.19 11.20
C ASP A 124 -5.73 3.77 10.40
N VAL A 125 -6.98 3.51 10.82
CA VAL A 125 -8.18 4.09 10.21
C VAL A 125 -8.20 5.60 10.35
N THR A 126 -7.95 6.13 11.56
CA THR A 126 -7.95 7.57 11.81
C THR A 126 -6.82 8.28 11.05
N ARG A 127 -5.64 7.67 10.94
CA ARG A 127 -4.54 8.17 10.10
C ARG A 127 -4.93 8.22 8.62
N LYS A 128 -5.53 7.16 8.09
CA LYS A 128 -6.01 7.11 6.68
C LYS A 128 -7.10 8.17 6.43
N TYR A 129 -8.05 8.31 7.35
CA TYR A 129 -9.13 9.30 7.24
C TYR A 129 -8.64 10.75 7.27
N LYS A 130 -7.70 11.08 8.17
CA LYS A 130 -7.09 12.43 8.21
C LYS A 130 -6.35 12.77 6.92
N LYS A 131 -5.65 11.80 6.32
CA LYS A 131 -4.96 11.98 5.04
C LYS A 131 -5.90 12.18 3.86
N LEU A 132 -7.06 11.52 3.86
CA LEU A 132 -8.09 11.72 2.85
C LEU A 132 -8.71 13.12 2.93
N LYS A 133 -8.86 13.68 4.14
CA LYS A 133 -9.42 15.02 4.34
C LYS A 133 -8.42 16.17 4.07
N SER A 134 -7.12 15.87 4.04
CA SER A 134 -6.05 16.85 3.75
C SER A 134 -5.64 16.90 2.27
N LEU A 135 -6.31 16.12 1.41
CA LEU A 135 -6.19 16.16 -0.05
C LEU A 135 -7.36 16.96 -0.62
#